data_AF-A0A973M7H8-F1
#
_entry.id   AF-A0A973M7H8-F1
#
_cell.length_a   1.000
_cell.length_b   1.000
_cell.length_c   1.000
_cell.angle_alpha   90.00
_cell.angle_beta   90.00
_cell.angle_gamma   90.00
#
_symmetry.space_group_name_H-M   'P 1'
#
loop_
_entity.id
_entity.type
_entity.pdbx_description
1 polymer ?
#
loop_
_entity_poly.entity_id
_entity_poly.type
_entity_poly.pdbx_seq_one_letter_code
_entity_poly.pdbx_strand_id
1 'polypeptide(L)'
;MCHPAWGPAHAPAPHPRDLARVRRVRDLIDRDYAERALDVNALALGAGMPASQLTGEFTHAYGMSPHAYVAARRHERAAALIRNRDAAAEPQPA
;
A
#
# COMPACT_ATOMS: atom_id res chain seq x y z
N MET A 1 14.00 -24.37 10.16
CA MET A 1 12.67 -24.06 9.58
C MET A 1 12.89 -22.97 8.54
N CYS A 2 12.47 -23.22 7.30
CA CYS A 2 12.86 -22.45 6.12
C CYS A 2 12.33 -21.01 6.14
N HIS A 3 13.23 -20.03 6.06
CA HIS A 3 12.95 -18.72 5.49
C HIS A 3 13.63 -18.69 4.12
N PRO A 4 12.93 -18.68 2.97
CA PRO A 4 13.62 -18.57 1.70
C PRO A 4 14.18 -17.16 1.55
N ALA A 5 15.44 -17.10 1.09
CA ALA A 5 16.27 -15.93 0.91
C ALA A 5 15.68 -14.90 -0.07
N TRP A 6 15.01 -13.87 0.45
CA TRP A 6 14.77 -12.63 -0.28
C TRP A 6 15.55 -11.48 0.39
N GLY A 7 16.86 -11.68 0.55
CA GLY A 7 17.77 -10.56 0.75
C GLY A 7 17.82 -9.77 -0.56
N PRO A 8 17.80 -8.42 -0.54
CA PRO A 8 17.86 -7.65 -1.76
C PRO A 8 19.25 -7.87 -2.38
N ALA A 9 19.31 -8.73 -3.41
CA ALA A 9 20.31 -8.54 -4.45
C ALA A 9 20.15 -7.09 -4.88
N HIS A 10 21.25 -6.32 -4.83
CA HIS A 10 21.22 -4.90 -5.12
C HIS A 10 20.40 -4.70 -6.41
N ALA A 11 19.21 -4.12 -6.28
CA ALA A 11 18.48 -3.72 -7.45
C ALA A 11 19.34 -2.60 -8.06
N PRO A 12 19.60 -2.60 -9.38
CA PRO A 12 20.16 -1.42 -10.02
C PRO A 12 19.26 -0.23 -9.68
N ALA A 13 19.83 0.97 -9.53
CA ALA A 13 19.06 2.17 -9.21
C ALA A 13 17.76 2.19 -10.04
N PRO A 14 16.58 2.32 -9.39
CA PRO A 14 15.31 2.07 -10.03
C PRO A 14 15.20 2.98 -11.24
N HIS A 15 14.98 2.38 -12.41
CA HIS A 15 14.89 3.15 -13.64
C HIS A 15 13.72 4.12 -13.53
N PRO A 16 13.80 5.31 -14.14
CA PRO A 16 12.72 6.30 -14.07
C PRO A 16 11.37 5.75 -14.57
N ARG A 17 11.38 4.75 -15.46
CA ARG A 17 10.19 4.01 -15.88
C ARG A 17 9.60 3.11 -14.78
N ASP A 18 10.44 2.47 -13.97
CA ASP A 18 9.98 1.65 -12.84
C ASP A 18 9.42 2.52 -11.72
N LEU A 19 10.06 3.66 -11.42
CA LEU A 19 9.52 4.66 -10.49
C LEU A 19 8.13 5.16 -10.91
N ALA A 20 7.91 5.40 -12.22
CA ALA A 20 6.61 5.80 -12.74
C ALA A 20 5.56 4.69 -12.54
N ARG A 21 5.92 3.42 -12.69
CA ARG A 21 5.02 2.28 -12.45
C ARG A 21 4.69 2.11 -10.97
N VAL A 22 5.70 2.19 -10.09
CA VAL A 22 5.54 2.12 -8.64
C VAL A 22 4.64 3.25 -8.12
N ARG A 23 4.75 4.45 -8.71
CA ARG A 23 3.83 5.57 -8.43
C ARG A 23 2.40 5.28 -8.87
N ARG A 24 2.18 4.69 -10.05
CA ARG A 24 0.84 4.27 -10.48
C ARG A 24 0.24 3.22 -9.56
N VAL A 25 1.05 2.27 -9.08
CA VAL A 25 0.59 1.29 -8.08
C VAL A 25 0.17 1.98 -6.80
N ARG A 26 0.95 2.97 -6.32
CA ARG A 26 0.53 3.76 -5.15
C ARG A 26 -0.78 4.49 -5.40
N ASP A 27 -0.99 5.08 -6.58
CA ASP A 27 -2.25 5.76 -6.92
C ASP A 27 -3.44 4.81 -6.97
N LEU A 28 -3.25 3.63 -7.57
CA LEU A 28 -4.24 2.54 -7.55
C LEU A 28 -4.53 2.06 -6.14
N ILE A 29 -3.50 1.90 -5.31
CA ILE A 29 -3.68 1.59 -3.89
C ILE A 29 -4.50 2.69 -3.23
N ASP A 30 -4.14 3.97 -3.34
CA ASP A 30 -4.83 5.05 -2.62
C ASP A 30 -6.30 5.22 -3.06
N ARG A 31 -6.59 5.03 -4.36
CA ARG A 31 -7.96 5.06 -4.92
C ARG A 31 -8.77 3.81 -4.57
N ASP A 32 -8.30 2.63 -4.96
CA ASP A 32 -9.04 1.38 -4.79
C ASP A 32 -9.15 1.00 -3.31
N TYR A 33 -8.20 1.43 -2.45
CA TYR A 33 -8.28 1.28 -1.00
C TYR A 33 -9.53 1.96 -0.43
N ALA A 34 -9.97 3.07 -1.03
CA ALA A 34 -11.19 3.74 -0.62
C ALA A 34 -12.45 2.92 -0.97
N GLU A 35 -12.35 1.95 -1.89
CA GLU A 35 -13.49 1.25 -2.48
C GLU A 35 -13.52 -0.27 -2.20
N ARG A 36 -12.39 -0.98 -2.18
CA ARG A 36 -12.33 -2.46 -2.10
C ARG A 36 -11.08 -3.02 -1.39
N ALA A 37 -11.13 -4.31 -1.02
CA ALA A 37 -9.99 -5.03 -0.45
C ALA A 37 -8.99 -5.38 -1.57
N LEU A 38 -7.80 -4.79 -1.52
CA LEU A 38 -6.78 -4.99 -2.55
C LEU A 38 -6.03 -6.32 -2.41
N ASP A 39 -5.92 -7.02 -3.54
CA ASP A 39 -4.98 -8.13 -3.75
C ASP A 39 -3.69 -7.62 -4.42
N VAL A 40 -2.53 -8.06 -3.91
CA VAL A 40 -1.22 -7.63 -4.43
C VAL A 40 -1.01 -8.09 -5.87
N ASN A 41 -1.59 -9.22 -6.29
CA ASN A 41 -1.52 -9.66 -7.68
C ASN A 41 -2.33 -8.75 -8.61
N ALA A 42 -3.50 -8.26 -8.15
CA ALA A 42 -4.30 -7.34 -8.95
C ALA A 42 -3.56 -6.02 -9.22
N LEU A 43 -2.82 -5.52 -8.23
CA LEU A 43 -1.96 -4.34 -8.38
C LEU A 43 -0.82 -4.57 -9.37
N ALA A 44 -0.19 -5.74 -9.28
CA ALA A 44 0.90 -6.14 -10.17
C ALA A 44 0.42 -6.24 -11.63
N LEU A 45 -0.75 -6.84 -11.85
CA LEU A 45 -1.42 -6.89 -13.15
C LEU A 45 -1.74 -5.49 -13.69
N GLY A 46 -2.28 -4.59 -12.87
CA GLY A 46 -2.56 -3.21 -13.27
C GLY A 46 -1.31 -2.39 -13.63
N ALA A 47 -0.16 -2.73 -13.05
CA ALA A 47 1.13 -2.09 -13.34
C ALA A 47 1.92 -2.75 -14.47
N GLY A 48 1.46 -3.89 -14.96
CA GLY A 48 2.13 -4.70 -15.98
C GLY A 48 3.50 -5.20 -15.51
N MET A 49 3.62 -5.62 -14.26
CA MET A 49 4.85 -6.20 -13.69
C MET A 49 4.52 -7.40 -12.79
N PRO A 50 5.45 -8.35 -12.62
CA PRO A 50 5.23 -9.48 -11.71
C PRO A 50 5.22 -9.02 -10.24
N ALA A 51 4.42 -9.69 -9.40
CA ALA A 51 4.22 -9.33 -7.99
C ALA A 51 5.51 -9.31 -7.17
N SER A 52 6.45 -10.22 -7.46
CA SER A 52 7.78 -10.25 -6.81
C SER A 52 8.60 -9.00 -7.12
N GLN A 53 8.60 -8.54 -8.37
CA GLN A 53 9.30 -7.32 -8.77
C GLN A 53 8.63 -6.09 -8.18
N LEU A 54 7.30 -6.04 -8.18
CA LEU A 54 6.54 -4.97 -7.54
C LEU A 54 6.89 -4.83 -6.06
N THR A 55 6.92 -5.95 -5.33
CA THR A 55 7.19 -5.96 -3.90
C THR A 55 8.58 -5.43 -3.59
N GLY A 56 9.59 -5.82 -4.37
CA GLY A 56 10.95 -5.32 -4.25
C GLY A 56 11.06 -3.81 -4.54
N GLU A 57 10.57 -3.39 -5.71
CA GLU A 57 10.59 -1.99 -6.15
C GLU A 57 9.82 -1.06 -5.20
N PHE A 58 8.67 -1.50 -4.70
CA PHE A 58 7.86 -0.73 -3.76
C PHE A 58 8.54 -0.62 -2.39
N THR A 59 9.14 -1.71 -1.89
CA THR A 59 9.90 -1.68 -0.64
C THR A 59 11.13 -0.78 -0.76
N HIS A 60 11.81 -0.80 -1.91
CA HIS A 60 12.94 0.07 -2.18
C HIS A 60 12.53 1.55 -2.24
N ALA A 61 11.38 1.86 -2.86
CA ALA A 61 10.89 3.24 -3.00
C ALA A 61 10.25 3.82 -1.72
N TYR A 62 9.56 3.01 -0.92
CA TYR A 62 8.76 3.45 0.22
C TYR A 62 9.25 2.92 1.58
N GLY A 63 10.28 2.08 1.60
CA GLY A 63 10.84 1.49 2.82
C GLY A 63 9.97 0.40 3.45
N MET A 64 8.82 0.05 2.84
CA MET A 64 7.91 -0.97 3.35
C MET A 64 7.24 -1.73 2.21
N SER A 65 6.80 -2.98 2.47
CA SER A 65 6.13 -3.79 1.46
C SER A 65 4.74 -3.24 1.10
N PRO A 66 4.22 -3.50 -0.11
CA PRO A 66 2.88 -3.06 -0.51
C PRO A 66 1.78 -3.50 0.46
N HIS A 67 1.87 -4.73 0.98
CA HIS A 67 0.92 -5.25 1.97
C HIS A 67 0.98 -4.48 3.30
N ALA A 68 2.20 -4.16 3.78
CA ALA A 68 2.38 -3.35 4.99
C ALA A 68 1.87 -1.91 4.78
N TYR A 69 2.05 -1.35 3.59
CA TYR A 69 1.53 -0.03 3.23
C TYR A 69 -0.01 0.01 3.24
N VAL A 70 -0.66 -1.00 2.66
CA VAL A 70 -2.13 -1.14 2.71
C VAL A 70 -2.62 -1.27 4.16
N ALA A 71 -1.95 -2.07 4.98
CA ALA A 71 -2.28 -2.20 6.39
C ALA A 71 -2.13 -0.85 7.11
N ALA A 72 -1.03 -0.12 6.94
CA ALA A 72 -0.84 1.21 7.52
C ALA A 72 -1.97 2.17 7.11
N ARG A 73 -2.37 2.13 5.83
CA ARG A 73 -3.47 2.98 5.33
C ARG A 73 -4.83 2.60 5.92
N ARG A 74 -5.06 1.33 6.24
CA ARG A 74 -6.23 0.87 7.03
C ARG A 74 -6.32 1.55 8.38
N HIS A 75 -5.22 1.64 9.09
CA HIS A 75 -5.20 2.24 10.41
C HIS A 75 -5.45 3.74 10.36
N GLU A 76 -4.83 4.45 9.42
CA GLU A 76 -5.04 5.90 9.27
C GLU A 76 -6.48 6.27 8.92
N ARG A 77 -7.14 5.46 8.08
CA ARG A 77 -8.55 5.65 7.71
C ARG A 77 -9.52 5.24 8.80
N ALA A 78 -9.26 4.15 9.51
CA ALA A 78 -10.02 3.83 10.71
C ALA A 78 -9.91 4.95 11.75
N ALA A 79 -8.71 5.52 11.95
CA ALA A 79 -8.51 6.68 12.81
C ALA A 79 -9.27 7.92 12.32
N ALA A 80 -9.34 8.16 11.00
CA ALA A 80 -10.15 9.23 10.44
C ALA A 80 -11.66 9.01 10.70
N LEU A 81 -12.15 7.78 10.59
CA LEU A 81 -13.54 7.43 10.88
C LEU A 81 -13.86 7.55 12.37
N ILE A 82 -12.94 7.18 13.25
CA ILE A 82 -13.09 7.32 14.70
C ILE A 82 -13.15 8.80 15.10
N ARG A 83 -12.32 9.66 14.50
CA ARG A 83 -12.36 11.12 14.75
C ARG A 83 -13.67 11.78 14.30
N ASN A 84 -14.33 11.26 13.27
CA ASN A 84 -15.65 11.76 12.83
C ASN A 84 -16.80 11.26 13.73
N ARG A 85 -16.63 10.12 14.40
CA ARG A 85 -17.66 9.55 15.29
C ARG A 85 -17.73 10.27 16.64
N ASP A 86 -16.65 10.91 17.06
CA ASP A 86 -16.58 11.69 18.30
C ASP A 86 -17.25 13.08 18.18
N ALA A 87 -17.38 13.62 16.96
CA ALA A 87 -18.06 14.89 16.69
C ALA A 87 -19.60 14.80 16.66
N ALA A 88 -20.18 13.59 16.71
CA ALA A 88 -21.62 13.36 16.64
C ALA A 88 -22.29 13.11 18.00
N ALA A 89 -21.52 13.09 19.10
CA ALA A 89 -22.07 12.96 20.44
C ALA A 89 -22.38 14.35 21.02
N GLU A 90 -23.41 15.01 20.49
CA GLU A 90 -24.08 16.06 21.26
C GLU A 90 -24.80 15.42 22.47
N PRO A 91 -24.67 15.98 23.68
CA PRO A 91 -25.43 15.54 24.83
C PRO A 91 -26.91 15.92 24.63
N GLN A 92 -27.80 14.93 24.62
CA GLN A 92 -29.25 15.18 24.70
C GLN A 92 -29.56 15.99 25.97
N PRO A 93 -30.16 17.18 25.88
CA PRO A 93 -30.63 17.89 27.07
C PRO A 93 -31.84 17.13 27.65
N ALA A 94 -31.81 17.01 28.98
CA ALA A 94 -32.86 16.42 29.81
C ALA A 94 -34.10 17.32 29.92
#